data_AF-A0A820DLK8-F1
#
_entry.id   AF-A0A820DLK8-F1
#
_cell.length_a   1.000
_cell.length_b   1.000
_cell.length_c   1.000
_cell.angle_alpha   90.00
_cell.angle_beta   90.00
_cell.angle_gamma   90.00
#
_symmetry.space_group_name_H-M   'P 1'
#
loop_
_entity.id
_entity.type
_entity.pdbx_description
1 polymer ?
#
loop_
_entity_poly.entity_id
_entity_poly.type
_entity_poly.pdbx_seq_one_letter_code
_entity_poly.pdbx_strand_id
1 'polypeptide(L)'
;YRLDSDIDYQYFRWRRKDKINTEINQQSYLNNRQVRAASMISNCYSQNNREDYLKRLNSIIPITHIGFCSWNKCRKKRYECLNELADTHPFYLAFENSLCRDYVTEKYANVIINHRMIPIVFSKNSNLYIPNSFIDANQFSSPEDLGQFLIKIVKNSTLYDSYFKWINEYELIIPDENDYLCELCQKLHNSKESYKVYDSMKKWLYDDAKCQRWISKLNKTIDISVDETMDYEDPWF
;
A
#
# COMPACT_ATOMS: atom_id res chain seq x y z
N TYR A 1 -0.27 4.29 -13.33
CA TYR A 1 0.49 3.52 -12.32
C TYR A 1 1.80 2.97 -12.85
N ARG A 2 1.90 2.52 -14.10
CA ARG A 2 3.19 2.14 -14.70
C ARG A 2 4.16 3.33 -14.74
N LEU A 3 5.33 3.21 -14.11
CA LEU A 3 6.31 4.31 -14.08
C LEU A 3 7.02 4.51 -15.42
N ASP A 4 6.95 3.52 -16.30
CA ASP A 4 7.43 3.58 -17.67
C ASP A 4 6.39 4.15 -18.64
N SER A 5 5.27 4.74 -18.17
CA SER A 5 4.35 5.48 -19.03
C SER A 5 4.89 6.88 -19.37
N ASP A 6 4.41 7.45 -20.48
CA ASP A 6 4.84 8.78 -20.94
C ASP A 6 4.28 9.90 -20.07
N ILE A 7 3.12 9.67 -19.47
CA ILE A 7 2.50 10.48 -18.42
C ILE A 7 2.24 9.55 -17.23
N ASP A 8 2.88 9.81 -16.10
CA ASP A 8 2.81 8.94 -14.93
C ASP A 8 1.77 9.44 -13.92
N TYR A 9 0.59 8.81 -13.92
CA TYR A 9 -0.37 9.03 -12.85
C TYR A 9 0.00 8.22 -11.61
N GLN A 10 0.60 8.91 -10.63
CA GLN A 10 0.89 8.40 -9.29
C GLN A 10 -0.06 9.03 -8.27
N TYR A 11 -0.60 8.23 -7.34
CA TYR A 11 -1.47 8.72 -6.26
C TYR A 11 -0.74 9.60 -5.24
N PHE A 12 0.57 9.44 -5.16
CA PHE A 12 1.45 10.28 -4.36
C PHE A 12 2.87 10.18 -4.91
N ARG A 13 3.67 11.21 -4.67
CA ARG A 13 5.13 11.20 -4.80
C ARG A 13 5.73 11.52 -3.43
N TRP A 14 7.02 11.31 -3.25
CA TRP A 14 7.71 11.73 -2.04
C TRP A 14 9.10 12.25 -2.36
N ARG A 15 9.61 13.14 -1.51
CA ARG A 15 10.99 13.62 -1.58
C ARG A 15 11.55 13.89 -0.20
N ARG A 16 12.87 14.02 -0.11
CA ARG A 16 13.52 14.55 1.10
C ARG A 16 13.18 16.03 1.24
N LYS A 17 12.93 16.45 2.48
CA LYS A 17 12.73 17.86 2.83
C LYS A 17 14.06 18.60 2.73
N ASP A 18 14.00 19.85 2.31
CA ASP A 18 15.18 20.74 2.26
C ASP A 18 15.73 21.04 3.66
N LYS A 19 14.85 21.05 4.67
CA LYS A 19 15.21 21.26 6.07
C LYS A 19 14.70 20.09 6.90
N ILE A 20 15.61 19.44 7.63
CA ILE A 20 15.27 18.37 8.57
C ILE A 20 14.81 19.03 9.87
N ASN A 21 13.61 18.69 10.34
CA ASN A 21 13.18 19.10 11.67
C ASN A 21 13.82 18.16 12.71
N THR A 22 14.65 18.68 13.59
CA THR A 22 15.30 17.90 14.66
C THR A 22 14.49 17.86 15.95
N GLU A 23 13.31 18.49 16.00
CA GLU A 23 12.43 18.41 17.17
C GLU A 23 11.93 16.97 17.35
N ILE A 24 12.38 16.35 18.44
CA ILE A 24 11.97 15.02 18.86
C ILE A 24 10.74 15.18 19.74
N ASN A 25 9.59 14.74 19.26
CA ASN A 25 8.44 14.57 20.13
C ASN A 25 8.75 13.42 21.10
N GLN A 26 8.86 13.73 22.41
CA GLN A 26 9.18 12.74 23.43
C GLN A 26 8.00 11.80 23.75
N GLN A 27 6.78 12.14 23.32
CA GLN A 27 5.62 11.31 23.54
C GLN A 27 5.54 10.22 22.47
N SER A 28 5.52 8.96 22.91
CA SER A 28 5.38 7.81 22.01
C SER A 28 4.10 7.89 21.18
N TYR A 29 4.21 7.56 19.90
CA TYR A 29 3.06 7.51 19.00
C TYR A 29 2.13 6.34 19.32
N LEU A 30 2.61 5.28 20.01
CA LEU A 30 1.86 4.05 20.28
C LEU A 30 0.70 4.25 21.26
N ASN A 31 0.81 5.17 22.23
CA ASN A 31 -0.23 5.50 23.20
C ASN A 31 -0.91 4.29 23.87
N ASN A 32 -0.15 3.24 24.23
CA ASN A 32 -0.66 1.98 24.83
C ASN A 32 -1.71 1.24 24.00
N ARG A 33 -1.80 1.50 22.68
CA ARG A 33 -2.70 0.74 21.80
C ARG A 33 -2.35 -0.74 21.79
N GLN A 34 -3.37 -1.59 21.79
CA GLN A 34 -3.19 -3.04 21.74
C GLN A 34 -2.76 -3.50 20.34
N VAL A 35 -2.17 -4.69 20.24
CA VAL A 35 -1.81 -5.28 18.95
C VAL A 35 -3.06 -5.59 18.13
N ARG A 36 -3.29 -4.82 17.07
CA ARG A 36 -4.36 -5.03 16.09
C ARG A 36 -4.11 -4.22 14.82
N ALA A 37 -4.74 -4.61 13.74
CA ALA A 37 -4.64 -3.91 12.47
C ALA A 37 -6.03 -3.52 11.95
N ALA A 38 -6.09 -2.51 11.11
CA ALA A 38 -7.31 -2.11 10.42
C ALA A 38 -7.13 -2.22 8.90
N SER A 39 -8.22 -2.43 8.17
CA SER A 39 -8.24 -2.35 6.71
C SER A 39 -9.53 -1.73 6.22
N MET A 40 -9.46 -0.97 5.13
CA MET A 40 -10.65 -0.47 4.42
C MET A 40 -10.70 -1.07 3.02
N ILE A 41 -11.41 -2.19 2.86
CA ILE A 41 -11.42 -3.02 1.65
C ILE A 41 -12.86 -3.31 1.21
N SER A 42 -13.17 -3.00 -0.05
CA SER A 42 -14.48 -3.25 -0.65
C SER A 42 -14.45 -4.17 -1.88
N ASN A 43 -13.29 -4.39 -2.50
CA ASN A 43 -13.12 -5.45 -3.48
C ASN A 43 -12.82 -6.74 -2.71
N CYS A 44 -13.60 -7.81 -2.89
CA CYS A 44 -13.46 -9.06 -2.11
C CYS A 44 -12.83 -10.20 -2.91
N TYR A 45 -12.42 -9.93 -4.15
CA TYR A 45 -11.88 -10.88 -5.09
C TYR A 45 -10.59 -10.30 -5.66
N SER A 46 -9.59 -10.19 -4.79
CA SER A 46 -8.27 -9.71 -5.22
C SER A 46 -7.59 -10.72 -6.13
N GLN A 47 -6.83 -10.23 -7.11
CA GLN A 47 -6.02 -11.09 -7.98
C GLN A 47 -4.82 -11.69 -7.23
N ASN A 48 -4.41 -11.08 -6.11
CA ASN A 48 -3.18 -11.41 -5.39
C ASN A 48 -3.36 -12.33 -4.18
N ASN A 49 -4.51 -12.98 -3.98
CA ASN A 49 -4.84 -13.79 -2.79
C ASN A 49 -4.79 -13.02 -1.46
N ARG A 50 -5.05 -11.72 -1.48
CA ARG A 50 -5.07 -10.87 -0.27
C ARG A 50 -6.02 -11.42 0.79
N GLU A 51 -7.17 -11.95 0.41
CA GLU A 51 -8.19 -12.43 1.34
C GLU A 51 -7.69 -13.60 2.19
N ASP A 52 -6.95 -14.55 1.61
CA ASP A 52 -6.38 -15.68 2.36
C ASP A 52 -5.26 -15.20 3.31
N TYR A 53 -4.42 -14.27 2.84
CA TYR A 53 -3.40 -13.66 3.69
C TYR A 53 -4.01 -12.96 4.92
N LEU A 54 -5.06 -12.16 4.69
CA LEU A 54 -5.78 -11.45 5.75
C LEU A 54 -6.43 -12.44 6.73
N LYS A 55 -7.06 -13.49 6.23
CA LYS A 55 -7.68 -14.53 7.05
C LYS A 55 -6.67 -15.19 7.98
N ARG A 56 -5.49 -15.56 7.47
CA ARG A 56 -4.41 -16.16 8.26
C ARG A 56 -3.82 -15.18 9.27
N LEU A 57 -3.54 -13.94 8.86
CA LEU A 57 -3.04 -12.91 9.77
C LEU A 57 -4.05 -12.63 10.91
N ASN A 58 -5.35 -12.64 10.62
CA ASN A 58 -6.42 -12.41 11.60
C ASN A 58 -6.47 -13.49 12.70
N SER A 59 -5.89 -14.67 12.46
CA SER A 59 -5.75 -15.72 13.48
C SER A 59 -4.68 -15.43 14.53
N ILE A 60 -3.76 -14.49 14.24
CA ILE A 60 -2.63 -14.13 15.11
C ILE A 60 -2.83 -12.76 15.77
N ILE A 61 -3.32 -11.78 15.01
CA ILE A 61 -3.67 -10.45 15.53
C ILE A 61 -5.07 -10.06 15.06
N PRO A 62 -5.90 -9.40 15.89
CA PRO A 62 -7.22 -8.94 15.46
C PRO A 62 -7.13 -7.95 14.30
N ILE A 63 -7.97 -8.14 13.28
CA ILE A 63 -8.11 -7.23 12.14
C ILE A 63 -9.53 -6.65 12.10
N THR A 64 -9.63 -5.33 12.19
CA THR A 64 -10.88 -4.61 11.93
C THR A 64 -11.02 -4.37 10.43
N HIS A 65 -12.00 -5.00 9.80
CA HIS A 65 -12.34 -4.77 8.40
C HIS A 65 -13.48 -3.76 8.27
N ILE A 66 -13.26 -2.69 7.53
CA ILE A 66 -14.29 -1.75 7.10
C ILE A 66 -14.44 -1.88 5.58
N GLY A 67 -15.67 -1.93 5.08
CA GLY A 67 -15.96 -1.95 3.65
C GLY A 67 -16.98 -3.03 3.29
N PHE A 68 -17.16 -3.23 1.99
CA PHE A 68 -18.17 -4.16 1.49
C PHE A 68 -17.92 -5.62 1.95
N CYS A 69 -16.66 -6.04 2.03
CA CYS A 69 -16.29 -7.42 2.34
C CYS A 69 -16.57 -7.85 3.79
N SER A 70 -16.83 -6.89 4.69
CA SER A 70 -17.17 -7.15 6.09
C SER A 70 -18.57 -6.70 6.48
N TRP A 71 -19.35 -6.16 5.52
CA TRP A 71 -20.63 -5.49 5.76
C TRP A 71 -20.57 -4.32 6.77
N ASN A 72 -19.37 -3.97 7.25
CA ASN A 72 -19.12 -2.88 8.17
C ASN A 72 -18.72 -1.64 7.37
N LYS A 73 -19.71 -0.81 7.01
CA LYS A 73 -19.45 0.38 6.21
C LYS A 73 -19.00 1.55 7.08
N CYS A 74 -18.00 2.29 6.60
CA CYS A 74 -17.74 3.63 7.10
C CYS A 74 -18.95 4.51 6.79
N ARG A 75 -19.68 4.95 7.82
CA ARG A 75 -20.88 5.80 7.69
C ARG A 75 -20.53 7.30 7.60
N LYS A 76 -19.25 7.62 7.65
CA LYS A 76 -18.65 8.94 7.70
C LYS A 76 -17.75 9.17 6.49
N LYS A 77 -17.07 10.31 6.41
CA LYS A 77 -16.01 10.48 5.41
C LYS A 77 -14.86 9.51 5.70
N ARG A 78 -14.17 9.03 4.66
CA ARG A 78 -13.10 8.03 4.80
C ARG A 78 -12.04 8.44 5.83
N TYR A 79 -11.60 9.71 5.81
CA TYR A 79 -10.60 10.22 6.75
C TYR A 79 -11.08 10.17 8.21
N GLU A 80 -12.38 10.33 8.47
CA GLU A 80 -12.95 10.30 9.82
C GLU A 80 -12.92 8.87 10.38
N CYS A 81 -13.26 7.88 9.56
CA CYS A 81 -13.11 6.48 9.95
C CYS A 81 -11.65 6.10 10.16
N LEU A 82 -10.72 6.61 9.35
CA LEU A 82 -9.30 6.40 9.56
C LEU A 82 -8.80 7.03 10.87
N ASN A 83 -9.32 8.19 11.27
CA ASN A 83 -9.04 8.81 12.57
C ASN A 83 -9.50 7.90 13.73
N GLU A 84 -10.74 7.42 13.69
CA GLU A 84 -11.27 6.51 14.72
C GLU A 84 -10.47 5.21 14.81
N LEU A 85 -10.05 4.67 13.65
CA LEU A 85 -9.17 3.50 13.62
C LEU A 85 -7.81 3.80 14.25
N ALA A 86 -7.21 4.96 13.95
CA ALA A 86 -5.90 5.35 14.46
C ALA A 86 -5.82 5.47 15.98
N ASP A 87 -6.95 5.75 16.65
CA ASP A 87 -7.03 5.80 18.11
C ASP A 87 -6.81 4.43 18.77
N THR A 88 -7.10 3.34 18.04
CA THR A 88 -7.12 1.98 18.61
C THR A 88 -6.22 0.99 17.87
N HIS A 89 -5.86 1.25 16.61
CA HIS A 89 -5.09 0.36 15.76
C HIS A 89 -3.68 0.92 15.51
N PRO A 90 -2.62 0.24 15.96
CA PRO A 90 -1.25 0.64 15.61
C PRO A 90 -0.89 0.39 14.14
N PHE A 91 -1.65 -0.45 13.43
CA PHE A 91 -1.33 -0.86 12.06
C PHE A 91 -2.50 -0.67 11.10
N TYR A 92 -2.17 -0.35 9.85
CA TYR A 92 -3.15 -0.32 8.76
C TYR A 92 -2.68 -1.18 7.58
N LEU A 93 -3.53 -2.09 7.11
CA LEU A 93 -3.25 -2.98 6.00
C LEU A 93 -3.58 -2.26 4.69
N ALA A 94 -2.57 -1.59 4.12
CA ALA A 94 -2.62 -0.90 2.83
C ALA A 94 -2.37 -1.89 1.67
N PHE A 95 -3.12 -2.98 1.64
CA PHE A 95 -2.97 -4.02 0.63
C PHE A 95 -3.72 -3.69 -0.66
N GLU A 96 -2.97 -3.69 -1.76
CA GLU A 96 -3.50 -3.49 -3.09
C GLU A 96 -4.33 -4.69 -3.58
N ASN A 97 -5.17 -4.44 -4.58
CA ASN A 97 -6.04 -5.47 -5.18
C ASN A 97 -5.24 -6.47 -6.04
N SER A 98 -4.06 -6.06 -6.52
CA SER A 98 -3.13 -6.87 -7.30
C SER A 98 -1.70 -6.59 -6.79
N LEU A 99 -0.80 -7.56 -6.89
CA LEU A 99 0.60 -7.39 -6.52
C LEU A 99 1.44 -7.30 -7.79
N CYS A 100 1.45 -6.12 -8.39
CA CYS A 100 2.11 -5.85 -9.66
C CYS A 100 3.27 -4.88 -9.47
N ARG A 101 4.20 -4.87 -10.43
CA ARG A 101 5.23 -3.84 -10.51
C ARG A 101 4.55 -2.47 -10.62
N ASP A 102 5.03 -1.52 -9.84
CA ASP A 102 4.59 -0.12 -9.86
C ASP A 102 3.11 0.14 -9.48
N TYR A 103 2.36 -0.88 -9.08
CA TYR A 103 0.98 -0.72 -8.66
C TYR A 103 0.89 -0.36 -7.18
N VAL A 104 0.84 0.95 -6.91
CA VAL A 104 0.66 1.54 -5.58
C VAL A 104 -0.40 2.63 -5.68
N THR A 105 -1.38 2.62 -4.78
CA THR A 105 -2.50 3.56 -4.82
C THR A 105 -2.62 4.42 -3.57
N GLU A 106 -3.76 5.11 -3.41
CA GLU A 106 -4.09 5.96 -2.27
C GLU A 106 -4.02 5.25 -0.92
N LYS A 107 -4.05 3.91 -0.86
CA LYS A 107 -4.17 3.13 0.39
C LYS A 107 -3.04 3.43 1.37
N TYR A 108 -1.81 3.59 0.88
CA TYR A 108 -0.67 3.98 1.71
C TYR A 108 -0.74 5.46 2.10
N ALA A 109 -0.95 6.35 1.13
CA ALA A 109 -1.00 7.80 1.34
C ALA A 109 -2.09 8.21 2.34
N ASN A 110 -3.27 7.58 2.24
CA ASN A 110 -4.41 7.83 3.11
C ASN A 110 -4.09 7.63 4.60
N VAL A 111 -3.10 6.82 4.94
CA VAL A 111 -2.76 6.51 6.33
C VAL A 111 -1.60 7.38 6.80
N ILE A 112 -0.56 7.48 5.98
CA ILE A 112 0.71 8.05 6.42
C ILE A 112 0.64 9.57 6.70
N ILE A 113 -0.26 10.31 6.03
CA ILE A 113 -0.31 11.77 6.13
C ILE A 113 -0.76 12.24 7.51
N ASN A 114 -1.75 11.59 8.12
CA ASN A 114 -2.43 12.10 9.32
C ASN A 114 -2.74 11.06 10.39
N HIS A 115 -2.40 9.78 10.14
CA HIS A 115 -2.74 8.72 11.06
C HIS A 115 -1.47 8.11 11.63
N ARG A 116 -1.39 8.05 12.95
CA ARG A 116 -0.26 7.46 13.70
C ARG A 116 -0.28 5.93 13.65
N MET A 117 -0.61 5.36 12.50
CA MET A 117 -0.60 3.92 12.21
C MET A 117 0.54 3.61 11.27
N ILE A 118 1.20 2.47 11.47
CA ILE A 118 2.22 2.00 10.53
C ILE A 118 1.51 1.29 9.37
N PRO A 119 1.67 1.76 8.11
CA PRO A 119 1.17 1.05 6.95
C PRO A 119 1.88 -0.29 6.77
N ILE A 120 1.10 -1.34 6.54
CA ILE A 120 1.58 -2.65 6.11
C ILE A 120 1.17 -2.80 4.65
N VAL A 121 2.14 -2.97 3.77
CA VAL A 121 1.92 -3.02 2.30
C VAL A 121 2.30 -4.40 1.77
N PHE A 122 1.85 -4.69 0.54
CA PHE A 122 2.46 -5.73 -0.28
C PHE A 122 3.17 -5.06 -1.45
N SER A 123 4.50 -5.07 -1.43
CA SER A 123 5.27 -4.38 -2.47
C SER A 123 6.08 -5.33 -3.34
N LYS A 124 6.13 -4.99 -4.64
CA LYS A 124 7.16 -5.48 -5.58
C LYS A 124 8.29 -4.47 -5.79
N ASN A 125 8.06 -3.22 -5.44
CA ASN A 125 8.99 -2.11 -5.61
C ASN A 125 8.90 -1.21 -4.37
N SER A 126 9.71 -1.52 -3.36
CA SER A 126 9.71 -0.80 -2.07
C SER A 126 10.10 0.67 -2.21
N ASN A 127 10.77 1.06 -3.29
CA ASN A 127 11.25 2.43 -3.53
C ASN A 127 10.11 3.42 -3.80
N LEU A 128 8.90 2.92 -4.08
CA LEU A 128 7.70 3.76 -4.25
C LEU A 128 7.19 4.34 -2.93
N TYR A 129 7.61 3.78 -1.81
CA TYR A 129 7.21 4.20 -0.49
C TYR A 129 8.31 5.01 0.18
N ILE A 130 7.94 5.82 1.18
CA ILE A 130 8.91 6.58 1.96
C ILE A 130 9.80 5.61 2.73
N PRO A 131 11.13 5.78 2.75
CA PRO A 131 12.01 4.89 3.49
C PRO A 131 11.65 4.80 4.98
N ASN A 132 11.68 3.58 5.52
CA ASN A 132 11.44 3.28 6.93
C ASN A 132 10.07 3.73 7.49
N SER A 133 9.06 3.95 6.64
CA SER A 133 7.72 4.37 7.08
C SER A 133 6.68 3.25 7.13
N PHE A 134 7.02 2.05 6.63
CA PHE A 134 6.07 0.96 6.39
C PHE A 134 6.69 -0.40 6.66
N ILE A 135 5.84 -1.41 6.74
CA ILE A 135 6.22 -2.82 6.84
C ILE A 135 5.81 -3.51 5.54
N ASP A 136 6.75 -4.12 4.83
CA ASP A 136 6.45 -4.90 3.64
C ASP A 136 6.12 -6.35 4.03
N ALA A 137 4.86 -6.74 3.91
CA ALA A 137 4.39 -8.08 4.20
C ALA A 137 5.04 -9.14 3.28
N ASN A 138 5.56 -8.76 2.11
CA ASN A 138 6.23 -9.68 1.18
C ASN A 138 7.59 -10.19 1.70
N GLN A 139 8.20 -9.46 2.64
CA GLN A 139 9.47 -9.82 3.28
C GLN A 139 9.33 -10.97 4.30
N PHE A 140 8.12 -11.26 4.75
CA PHE A 140 7.85 -12.32 5.71
C PHE A 140 7.64 -13.66 5.01
N SER A 141 7.97 -14.77 5.68
CA SER A 141 7.76 -16.10 5.12
C SER A 141 6.28 -16.50 5.13
N SER A 142 5.52 -15.96 6.09
CA SER A 142 4.11 -16.26 6.28
C SER A 142 3.36 -15.08 6.95
N PRO A 143 2.02 -15.03 6.83
CA PRO A 143 1.17 -14.12 7.61
C PRO A 143 1.41 -14.25 9.12
N GLU A 144 1.73 -15.44 9.60
CA GLU A 144 1.97 -15.71 11.01
C GLU A 144 3.28 -15.08 11.49
N ASP A 145 4.34 -15.15 10.69
CA ASP A 145 5.61 -14.47 10.98
C ASP A 145 5.43 -12.96 11.04
N LEU A 146 4.64 -12.40 10.11
CA LEU A 146 4.24 -10.99 10.17
C LEU A 146 3.47 -10.71 11.46
N GLY A 147 2.46 -11.51 11.82
CA GLY A 147 1.70 -11.33 13.05
C GLY A 147 2.59 -11.30 14.30
N GLN A 148 3.55 -12.22 14.40
CA GLN A 148 4.53 -12.24 15.50
C GLN A 148 5.43 -11.00 15.50
N PHE A 149 5.84 -10.52 14.33
CA PHE A 149 6.61 -9.28 14.21
C PHE A 149 5.81 -8.05 14.66
N LEU A 150 4.53 -7.95 14.29
CA LEU A 150 3.65 -6.86 14.72
C LEU A 150 3.43 -6.86 16.25
N ILE A 151 3.33 -8.03 16.87
CA ILE A 151 3.30 -8.16 18.34
C ILE A 151 4.60 -7.62 18.96
N LYS A 152 5.77 -7.94 18.38
CA LYS A 152 7.06 -7.43 18.86
C LYS A 152 7.16 -5.91 18.76
N ILE A 153 6.66 -5.33 17.66
CA ILE A 153 6.66 -3.87 17.47
C ILE A 153 5.85 -3.19 18.57
N VAL A 154 4.63 -3.64 18.86
CA VAL A 154 3.79 -3.00 19.89
C VAL A 154 4.34 -3.18 21.31
N LYS A 155 5.13 -4.24 21.56
CA LYS A 155 5.85 -4.43 22.83
C LYS A 155 7.06 -3.50 23.00
N ASN A 156 7.48 -2.80 21.94
CA ASN A 156 8.64 -1.91 21.95
C ASN A 156 8.25 -0.56 21.33
N SER A 157 7.83 0.38 22.17
CA SER A 157 7.44 1.73 21.76
C SER A 157 8.55 2.44 20.96
N THR A 158 9.82 2.28 21.34
CA THR A 158 10.95 2.86 20.61
C THR A 158 11.05 2.33 19.18
N LEU A 159 10.82 1.03 18.97
CA LEU A 159 10.77 0.43 17.64
C LEU A 159 9.55 0.93 16.87
N TYR A 160 8.37 0.98 17.49
CA TYR A 160 7.17 1.54 16.87
C TYR A 160 7.38 2.99 16.41
N ASP A 161 7.91 3.83 17.29
CA ASP A 161 8.14 5.26 17.03
C ASP A 161 9.21 5.48 15.95
N SER A 162 10.12 4.53 15.76
CA SER A 162 11.13 4.60 14.69
C SER A 162 10.53 4.63 13.28
N TYR A 163 9.32 4.06 13.09
CA TYR A 163 8.58 4.11 11.83
C TYR A 163 7.94 5.48 11.53
N PHE A 164 8.08 6.46 12.42
CA PHE A 164 7.57 7.82 12.23
C PHE A 164 8.69 8.85 12.07
N LYS A 165 9.97 8.43 12.10
CA LYS A 165 11.14 9.32 11.87
C LYS A 165 11.08 10.02 10.51
N TRP A 166 10.51 9.35 9.51
CA TRP A 166 10.36 9.89 8.17
C TRP A 166 9.59 11.23 8.13
N ILE A 167 8.70 11.50 9.11
CA ILE A 167 7.93 12.75 9.20
C ILE A 167 8.85 13.98 9.19
N ASN A 168 10.05 13.84 9.77
CA ASN A 168 11.02 14.93 9.87
C ASN A 168 11.95 15.04 8.67
N GLU A 169 12.08 13.97 7.87
CA GLU A 169 13.07 13.83 6.80
C GLU A 169 12.46 13.92 5.39
N TYR A 170 11.20 13.51 5.24
CA TYR A 170 10.52 13.39 3.96
C TYR A 170 9.18 14.10 4.00
N GLU A 171 8.72 14.50 2.82
CA GLU A 171 7.35 14.95 2.60
C GLU A 171 6.68 14.13 1.52
N LEU A 172 5.38 13.90 1.72
CA LEU A 172 4.49 13.29 0.74
C LEU A 172 3.86 14.40 -0.10
N ILE A 173 3.88 14.25 -1.41
CA ILE A 173 3.30 15.17 -2.38
C ILE A 173 2.11 14.45 -2.99
N ILE A 174 0.92 15.02 -2.87
CA ILE A 174 -0.28 14.54 -3.56
C ILE A 174 -0.42 15.38 -4.84
N PRO A 175 -0.28 14.79 -6.03
CA PRO A 175 -0.46 15.52 -7.28
C PRO A 175 -1.88 16.08 -7.39
N ASP A 176 -2.02 17.26 -7.98
CA ASP A 176 -3.33 17.79 -8.37
C ASP A 176 -3.91 16.96 -9.50
N GLU A 177 -5.25 16.88 -9.58
CA GLU A 177 -5.93 16.21 -10.69
C GLU A 177 -5.64 16.85 -12.04
N ASN A 178 -5.08 18.06 -12.10
CA ASN A 178 -4.71 18.71 -13.35
C ASN A 178 -3.22 18.54 -13.70
N ASP A 179 -2.38 18.02 -12.79
CA ASP A 179 -0.93 17.94 -13.01
C ASP A 179 -0.59 17.07 -14.24
N TYR A 180 -1.25 15.92 -14.37
CA TYR A 180 -1.04 15.01 -15.50
C TYR A 180 -1.58 15.58 -16.83
N LEU A 181 -2.64 16.41 -16.78
CA LEU A 181 -3.15 17.12 -17.96
C LEU A 181 -2.19 18.23 -18.41
N CYS A 182 -1.59 18.94 -17.45
CA CYS A 182 -0.56 19.93 -17.73
C CYS A 182 0.69 19.28 -18.35
N GLU A 183 1.14 18.15 -17.81
CA GLU A 183 2.27 17.40 -18.37
C GLU A 183 1.98 16.91 -19.79
N LEU A 184 0.77 16.38 -20.02
CA LEU A 184 0.31 15.99 -21.35
C LEU A 184 0.31 17.16 -22.33
N CYS A 185 -0.24 18.31 -21.91
CA CYS A 185 -0.26 19.53 -22.71
C CYS A 185 1.16 19.97 -23.11
N GLN A 186 2.09 20.01 -22.15
CA GLN A 186 3.49 20.36 -22.41
C GLN A 186 4.15 19.43 -23.43
N LYS A 187 3.93 18.11 -23.31
CA LYS A 187 4.47 17.13 -24.27
C LYS A 187 3.87 17.29 -25.66
N LEU A 188 2.55 17.50 -25.77
CA LEU A 188 1.89 17.72 -27.06
C LEU A 188 2.39 18.99 -27.78
N HIS A 189 2.80 20.01 -27.02
CA HIS A 189 3.38 21.23 -27.58
C HIS A 189 4.90 21.16 -27.82
N ASN A 190 5.57 20.08 -27.42
CA ASN A 190 7.00 19.89 -27.64
C ASN A 190 7.26 19.18 -28.98
N SER A 191 7.65 19.92 -30.02
CA SER A 191 7.93 19.37 -31.36
C SER A 191 9.15 18.44 -31.44
N LYS A 192 9.93 18.32 -30.35
CA LYS A 192 11.08 17.41 -30.24
C LYS A 192 10.75 16.10 -29.53
N GLU A 193 9.52 15.94 -29.05
CA GLU A 193 9.12 14.72 -28.36
C GLU A 193 9.14 13.53 -29.33
N SER A 194 9.82 12.46 -28.95
CA SER A 194 9.79 11.21 -29.73
C SER A 194 8.46 10.50 -29.53
N TYR A 195 7.91 9.92 -30.59
CA TYR A 195 6.73 9.06 -30.45
C TYR A 195 7.12 7.74 -29.78
N LYS A 196 6.25 7.24 -28.91
CA LYS A 196 6.35 5.92 -28.27
C LYS A 196 5.10 5.12 -28.62
N VAL A 197 5.29 3.87 -29.04
CA VAL A 197 4.20 2.96 -29.39
C VAL A 197 4.32 1.71 -28.55
N TYR A 198 3.19 1.28 -28.00
CA TYR A 198 3.07 -0.03 -27.38
C TYR A 198 2.37 -0.95 -28.37
N ASP A 199 3.05 -2.00 -28.83
CA ASP A 199 2.47 -2.96 -29.78
C ASP A 199 1.23 -3.67 -29.22
N SER A 200 1.19 -3.83 -27.88
CA SER A 200 0.02 -4.35 -27.17
C SER A 200 -0.10 -3.68 -25.81
N MET A 201 -1.18 -2.90 -25.66
CA MET A 201 -1.53 -2.29 -24.38
C MET A 201 -1.83 -3.33 -23.30
N LYS A 202 -2.48 -4.47 -23.65
CA LYS A 202 -2.73 -5.57 -22.69
C LYS A 202 -1.43 -6.14 -22.17
N LYS A 203 -0.49 -6.47 -23.07
CA LYS A 203 0.81 -7.01 -22.70
C LYS A 203 1.60 -6.04 -21.83
N TRP A 204 1.67 -4.78 -22.26
CA TRP A 204 2.36 -3.75 -21.49
C TRP A 204 1.72 -3.62 -20.11
N LEU A 205 0.40 -3.47 -20.01
CA LEU A 205 -0.28 -3.19 -18.75
C LEU A 205 -0.28 -4.37 -17.76
N TYR A 206 -0.45 -5.61 -18.24
CA TYR A 206 -0.66 -6.79 -17.40
C TYR A 206 0.55 -7.74 -17.40
N ASP A 207 0.93 -8.30 -18.55
CA ASP A 207 1.96 -9.34 -18.64
C ASP A 207 3.34 -8.82 -18.21
N ASP A 208 3.66 -7.59 -18.61
CA ASP A 208 4.92 -6.95 -18.30
C ASP A 208 4.90 -6.26 -16.92
N ALA A 209 3.72 -6.12 -16.31
CA ALA A 209 3.61 -5.67 -14.92
C ALA A 209 4.03 -6.76 -13.92
N LYS A 210 4.28 -7.99 -14.39
CA LYS A 210 4.79 -9.11 -13.58
C LYS A 210 3.97 -9.29 -12.30
N CYS A 211 2.64 -9.26 -12.44
CA CYS A 211 1.75 -9.45 -11.31
C CYS A 211 1.99 -10.81 -10.65
N GLN A 212 1.86 -10.87 -9.33
CA GLN A 212 2.02 -12.09 -8.55
C GLN A 212 0.79 -12.32 -7.69
N ARG A 213 0.54 -13.60 -7.40
CA ARG A 213 -0.32 -14.00 -6.31
C ARG A 213 0.54 -14.22 -5.09
N TRP A 214 0.07 -13.82 -3.92
CA TRP A 214 0.66 -14.35 -2.71
C TRP A 214 0.38 -15.85 -2.66
N ILE A 215 1.44 -16.63 -2.50
CA ILE A 215 1.40 -18.08 -2.32
C ILE A 215 2.16 -18.35 -1.03
N SER A 216 1.57 -19.15 -0.15
CA SER A 216 2.22 -19.60 1.08
C SER A 216 3.60 -20.17 0.76
N LYS A 217 4.68 -19.59 1.32
CA LYS A 217 6.05 -20.09 1.07
C LYS A 217 6.27 -21.50 1.64
N LEU A 218 5.36 -21.98 2.50
CA LEU A 218 5.29 -23.36 3.00
C LEU A 218 4.79 -24.37 1.94
N ASN A 219 4.11 -23.91 0.88
CA ASN A 219 3.60 -24.77 -0.20
C ASN A 219 4.56 -24.89 -1.39
N LYS A 220 5.79 -24.36 -1.30
CA LYS A 220 6.80 -24.40 -2.37
C LYS A 220 7.26 -25.82 -2.75
N THR A 221 6.80 -26.86 -2.06
CA THR A 221 7.05 -28.27 -2.39
C THR A 221 5.98 -28.92 -3.28
N ILE A 222 4.95 -28.21 -3.73
CA ILE A 222 3.99 -28.74 -4.70
C ILE A 222 3.96 -27.83 -5.93
N ASP A 223 4.59 -28.32 -7.00
CA ASP A 223 4.51 -27.74 -8.34
C ASP A 223 3.06 -27.86 -8.81
N ILE A 224 2.31 -26.76 -8.76
CA ILE A 224 0.95 -26.71 -9.33
C ILE A 224 1.04 -25.74 -10.51
N SER A 225 1.03 -26.32 -11.71
CA SER A 225 0.69 -25.62 -12.94
C SER A 225 -0.73 -25.06 -12.80
N VAL A 226 -0.86 -23.76 -12.57
CA VAL A 226 -2.16 -23.09 -12.54
C VAL A 226 -2.47 -22.63 -13.96
N ASP A 227 -3.55 -23.17 -14.50
CA ASP A 227 -4.12 -22.87 -15.81
C ASP A 227 -4.55 -21.38 -15.87
N GLU A 228 -4.01 -20.66 -16.85
CA GLU A 228 -4.21 -19.23 -17.06
C GLU A 228 -5.45 -18.96 -17.92
N THR A 229 -6.66 -19.07 -17.37
CA THR A 229 -7.82 -18.38 -17.97
C THR A 229 -8.81 -17.91 -16.91
N MET A 230 -8.72 -16.63 -16.56
CA MET A 230 -9.86 -15.87 -16.03
C MET A 230 -9.65 -14.39 -16.39
N ASP A 231 -10.03 -14.04 -17.62
CA ASP A 231 -10.29 -12.64 -17.99
C ASP A 231 -11.53 -12.19 -17.18
N TYR A 232 -11.29 -11.41 -16.12
CA TYR A 232 -12.33 -10.66 -15.42
C TYR A 232 -12.05 -9.18 -15.63
N GLU A 233 -12.91 -8.53 -16.42
CA GLU A 233 -12.93 -7.08 -16.57
C GLU A 233 -13.44 -6.45 -15.27
N ASP A 234 -12.63 -5.56 -14.68
CA ASP A 234 -13.01 -4.77 -13.50
C ASP A 234 -14.06 -3.74 -13.92
N PRO A 235 -15.31 -3.78 -13.41
CA PRO A 235 -16.40 -2.91 -13.85
C PRO A 235 -16.27 -1.45 -13.38
N TRP A 236 -15.10 -1.04 -12.88
CA TRP A 236 -14.80 0.33 -12.45
C TRP A 236 -13.67 1.00 -13.25
N PHE A 237 -13.39 0.49 -14.45
CA PHE A 237 -12.72 1.23 -15.53
C PHE A 237 -13.70 1.53 -16.66
#